data_AF-A0A2S8FQ78-F1
#
_entry.id   AF-A0A2S8FQ78-F1
#
_cell.length_a   1.000
_cell.length_b   1.000
_cell.length_c   1.000
_cell.angle_alpha   90.00
_cell.angle_beta   90.00
_cell.angle_gamma   90.00
#
_symmetry.space_group_name_H-M   'P 1'
#
loop_
_entity.id
_entity.type
_entity.pdbx_description
1 polymer ?
#
loop_
_entity_poly.entity_id
_entity_poly.type
_entity_poly.pdbx_seq_one_letter_code
_entity_poly.pdbx_strand_id
1 'polypeptide(L)'
;MTSDQNCEVMHQLIAQGTCPWCELELKSNEVALSVISRSGKCFWNVNALEAALDHNDIEVRLTTVSTIALDAGPSLETAVALLGKASNDPIEHIRWLAENEISHLGREMTASEAETFEARSRETPQDLAIRILLLTYYFAIQQESIATQQARMRHVVWLIENAPESTTAGSPVASVLRRSDPESYEVAQRIWRKQVARHADQPRVLGNAAAFFTLNDPVESESLLQQAKSLEPENPEWPKRLAHLYSLQVGRSQGEDRNFADLALDAYQEAETKRQHAPLDPLLTMASEEIDVEEMTKSLERIHSLCELAKAAVKAKQFDVVEDYAQELLSLATSDKLPEYFRDDGNAIFYSHFALGMSAIHRGDLAQAKEHLLASGRTSGSPTLGSFGPNMSLAKALLEHGEQSVVLVFFDSCGQFWKDHQDTLGEWSEVVQRGEIPDFGPNLNY
;
A
#
# COMPACT_ATOMS: atom_id res chain seq x y z
N MET A 1 -18.76 10.74 -9.63
CA MET A 1 -20.03 11.08 -8.95
C MET A 1 -19.88 12.21 -7.93
N THR A 2 -20.81 13.15 -7.87
CA THR A 2 -20.93 14.13 -6.76
C THR A 2 -21.43 13.45 -5.48
N SER A 3 -21.30 14.09 -4.31
CA SER A 3 -21.87 13.54 -3.05
C SER A 3 -23.37 13.26 -3.18
N ASP A 4 -24.07 14.06 -3.99
CA ASP A 4 -25.50 13.95 -4.24
C ASP A 4 -25.84 12.69 -5.05
N GLN A 5 -25.06 12.38 -6.09
CA GLN A 5 -25.25 11.18 -6.91
C GLN A 5 -24.95 9.88 -6.13
N ASN A 6 -23.93 9.89 -5.28
CA ASN A 6 -23.67 8.76 -4.38
C ASN A 6 -24.83 8.57 -3.38
N CYS A 7 -25.39 9.66 -2.86
CA CYS A 7 -26.56 9.59 -2.00
C CYS A 7 -27.80 9.06 -2.72
N GLU A 8 -28.00 9.38 -3.99
CA GLU A 8 -29.12 8.85 -4.79
C GLU A 8 -29.08 7.33 -4.91
N VAL A 9 -27.90 6.75 -5.20
CA VAL A 9 -27.71 5.30 -5.21
C VAL A 9 -28.01 4.75 -3.81
N MET A 10 -27.39 5.34 -2.78
CA MET A 10 -27.49 4.88 -1.39
C MET A 10 -28.91 4.88 -0.83
N HIS A 11 -29.70 5.92 -1.15
CA HIS A 11 -31.08 6.01 -0.68
C HIS A 11 -31.96 4.88 -1.22
N GLN A 12 -31.62 4.30 -2.38
CA GLN A 12 -32.34 3.15 -2.93
C GLN A 12 -31.95 1.83 -2.24
N LEU A 13 -30.78 1.78 -1.59
CA LEU A 13 -30.25 0.60 -0.90
C LEU A 13 -30.71 0.52 0.57
N ILE A 14 -31.08 1.66 1.16
CA ILE A 14 -31.54 1.75 2.55
C ILE A 14 -33.05 1.47 2.62
N ALA A 15 -33.43 0.45 3.39
CA ALA A 15 -34.83 0.18 3.68
C ALA A 15 -35.41 1.22 4.65
N GLN A 16 -34.72 1.53 5.75
CA GLN A 16 -35.20 2.50 6.74
C GLN A 16 -34.04 3.08 7.57
N GLY A 17 -34.16 4.32 8.04
CA GLY A 17 -33.22 4.92 8.99
C GLY A 17 -32.40 6.04 8.36
N THR A 18 -31.25 6.35 8.94
CA THR A 18 -30.45 7.51 8.53
C THR A 18 -29.40 7.14 7.48
N CYS A 19 -29.37 7.89 6.38
CA CYS A 19 -28.29 7.78 5.40
C CYS A 19 -26.94 8.15 6.04
N PRO A 20 -25.90 7.30 5.96
CA PRO A 20 -24.64 7.57 6.64
C PRO A 20 -23.81 8.71 6.04
N TRP A 21 -24.21 9.23 4.86
CA TRP A 21 -23.41 10.20 4.11
C TRP A 21 -24.01 11.61 4.20
N CYS A 22 -25.33 11.74 4.01
CA CYS A 22 -26.03 13.02 4.05
C CYS A 22 -26.93 13.21 5.29
N GLU A 23 -26.97 12.22 6.19
CA GLU A 23 -27.79 12.22 7.40
C GLU A 23 -29.31 12.32 7.16
N LEU A 24 -29.77 12.14 5.91
CA LEU A 24 -31.19 12.14 5.58
C LEU A 24 -31.91 10.94 6.22
N GLU A 25 -33.04 11.21 6.87
CA GLU A 25 -33.90 10.17 7.44
C GLU A 25 -34.83 9.58 6.37
N LEU A 26 -34.65 8.30 6.05
CA LEU A 26 -35.43 7.55 5.08
C LEU A 26 -36.50 6.71 5.78
N LYS A 27 -37.75 6.80 5.29
CA LYS A 27 -38.92 6.10 5.84
C LYS A 27 -39.48 5.15 4.80
N SER A 28 -39.53 3.85 5.10
CA SER A 28 -40.22 2.83 4.28
C SER A 28 -41.08 1.90 5.14
N ASN A 29 -42.03 1.23 4.48
CA ASN A 29 -42.99 0.31 5.07
C ASN A 29 -42.62 -1.18 4.93
N GLU A 30 -41.51 -1.53 4.25
CA GLU A 30 -41.10 -2.92 4.00
C GLU A 30 -39.86 -3.31 4.83
N VAL A 31 -40.07 -3.58 6.12
CA VAL A 31 -39.01 -3.96 7.08
C VAL A 31 -38.68 -5.47 7.00
N ALA A 32 -39.56 -6.28 6.41
CA ALA A 32 -39.55 -7.74 6.53
C ALA A 32 -38.34 -8.45 5.89
N LEU A 33 -37.55 -7.77 5.06
CA LEU A 33 -36.36 -8.32 4.37
C LEU A 33 -35.11 -7.44 4.59
N SER A 34 -35.11 -6.66 5.68
CA SER A 34 -34.04 -5.71 5.95
C SER A 34 -33.07 -6.21 7.04
N VAL A 35 -31.79 -5.86 6.91
CA VAL A 35 -30.73 -6.20 7.88
C VAL A 35 -30.27 -4.93 8.58
N ILE A 36 -30.19 -4.99 9.91
CA ILE A 36 -29.69 -3.87 10.71
C ILE A 36 -28.21 -3.59 10.41
N SER A 37 -27.85 -2.32 10.34
CA SER A 37 -26.46 -1.92 10.20
C SER A 37 -25.64 -2.24 11.45
N ARG A 38 -24.31 -2.38 11.30
CA ARG A 38 -23.40 -2.56 12.44
C ARG A 38 -23.49 -1.42 13.45
N SER A 39 -23.71 -0.19 12.97
CA SER A 39 -23.95 0.99 13.82
C SER A 39 -25.35 1.07 14.44
N GLY A 40 -26.30 0.23 14.00
CA GLY A 40 -27.70 0.27 14.43
C GLY A 40 -28.50 1.48 13.93
N LYS A 41 -27.91 2.33 13.09
CA LYS A 41 -28.53 3.59 12.62
C LYS A 41 -29.49 3.43 11.43
N CYS A 42 -29.40 2.32 10.70
CA CYS A 42 -30.26 2.06 9.54
C CYS A 42 -30.45 0.56 9.29
N PHE A 43 -31.43 0.26 8.45
CA PHE A 43 -31.75 -1.06 7.95
C PHE A 43 -31.49 -1.09 6.45
N TRP A 44 -30.70 -2.06 6.00
CA TRP A 44 -30.33 -2.24 4.60
C TRP A 44 -31.27 -3.20 3.90
N ASN A 45 -31.63 -2.89 2.65
CA ASN A 45 -32.32 -3.82 1.77
C ASN A 45 -31.30 -4.74 1.09
N VAL A 46 -31.17 -5.98 1.58
CA VAL A 46 -30.16 -6.93 1.08
C VAL A 46 -30.35 -7.24 -0.40
N ASN A 47 -31.59 -7.42 -0.86
CA ASN A 47 -31.87 -7.68 -2.27
C ASN A 47 -31.48 -6.49 -3.17
N ALA A 48 -31.66 -5.26 -2.68
CA ALA A 48 -31.23 -4.07 -3.41
C ALA A 48 -29.70 -3.98 -3.47
N LEU A 49 -29.00 -4.30 -2.37
CA LEU A 49 -27.53 -4.41 -2.36
C LEU A 49 -27.04 -5.48 -3.34
N GLU A 50 -27.64 -6.66 -3.34
CA GLU A 50 -27.28 -7.74 -4.27
C GLU A 50 -27.50 -7.34 -5.73
N ALA A 51 -28.61 -6.67 -6.04
CA ALA A 51 -28.92 -6.18 -7.38
C ALA A 51 -27.97 -5.06 -7.81
N ALA A 52 -27.58 -4.18 -6.88
CA ALA A 52 -26.61 -3.12 -7.15
C ALA A 52 -25.21 -3.67 -7.45
N LEU A 53 -24.82 -4.79 -6.82
CA LEU A 53 -23.59 -5.52 -7.16
C LEU A 53 -23.65 -6.23 -8.53
N ASP A 54 -24.83 -6.42 -9.12
CA ASP A 54 -24.98 -6.95 -10.49
C ASP A 54 -25.26 -5.83 -11.52
N HIS A 55 -25.22 -4.57 -11.09
CA HIS A 55 -25.60 -3.44 -11.93
C HIS A 55 -24.60 -3.27 -13.08
N ASN A 56 -25.10 -2.94 -14.29
CA ASN A 56 -24.24 -2.78 -15.48
C ASN A 56 -23.27 -1.59 -15.34
N ASP A 57 -23.65 -0.57 -14.57
CA ASP A 57 -22.81 0.56 -14.24
C ASP A 57 -21.77 0.19 -13.17
N ILE A 58 -20.49 0.37 -13.50
CA ILE A 58 -19.36 0.10 -12.63
C ILE A 58 -19.35 1.00 -11.39
N GLU A 59 -19.81 2.25 -11.49
CA GLU A 59 -19.84 3.19 -10.37
C GLU A 59 -20.79 2.72 -9.27
N VAL A 60 -21.98 2.24 -9.68
CA VAL A 60 -22.96 1.68 -8.75
C VAL A 60 -22.36 0.50 -7.99
N ARG A 61 -21.63 -0.39 -8.68
CA ARG A 61 -21.00 -1.55 -8.04
C ARG A 61 -19.93 -1.12 -7.03
N LEU A 62 -19.07 -0.18 -7.38
CA LEU A 62 -18.01 0.30 -6.49
C LEU A 62 -18.54 1.03 -5.26
N THR A 63 -19.45 1.98 -5.47
CA THR A 63 -20.11 2.69 -4.38
C THR A 63 -20.81 1.72 -3.44
N THR A 64 -21.41 0.65 -3.99
CA THR A 64 -22.01 -0.43 -3.18
C THR A 64 -20.97 -1.21 -2.38
N VAL A 65 -19.85 -1.62 -2.99
CA VAL A 65 -18.76 -2.34 -2.29
C VAL A 65 -18.19 -1.51 -1.14
N SER A 66 -17.81 -0.25 -1.38
CA SER A 66 -17.30 0.63 -0.33
C SER A 66 -18.32 0.86 0.78
N THR A 67 -19.61 1.00 0.43
CA THR A 67 -20.69 1.16 1.40
C THR A 67 -20.84 -0.02 2.34
N ILE A 68 -20.73 -1.25 1.81
CA ILE A 68 -20.92 -2.47 2.60
C ILE A 68 -19.90 -2.55 3.75
N ALA A 69 -18.72 -1.97 3.58
CA ALA A 69 -17.62 -2.02 4.54
C ALA A 69 -17.67 -0.95 5.63
N LEU A 70 -18.40 0.15 5.45
CA LEU A 70 -18.52 1.23 6.44
C LEU A 70 -19.08 0.73 7.78
N ASP A 71 -18.80 1.42 8.89
CA ASP A 71 -19.46 1.13 10.20
C ASP A 71 -20.99 1.15 10.12
N ALA A 72 -21.53 1.94 9.20
CA ALA A 72 -22.96 2.00 8.93
C ALA A 72 -23.46 0.96 7.91
N GLY A 73 -22.60 0.10 7.38
CA GLY A 73 -22.94 -1.01 6.50
C GLY A 73 -23.75 -2.13 7.21
N PRO A 74 -24.21 -3.15 6.47
CA PRO A 74 -25.07 -4.23 7.00
C PRO A 74 -24.34 -5.09 8.04
N SER A 75 -25.01 -6.02 8.70
CA SER A 75 -24.35 -6.94 9.66
C SER A 75 -23.09 -7.58 9.07
N LEU A 76 -22.09 -7.89 9.91
CA LEU A 76 -20.81 -8.46 9.44
C LEU A 76 -21.03 -9.72 8.57
N GLU A 77 -21.96 -10.58 8.96
CA GLU A 77 -22.33 -11.76 8.18
C GLU A 77 -22.82 -11.43 6.77
N THR A 78 -23.72 -10.45 6.67
CA THR A 78 -24.28 -10.01 5.38
C THR A 78 -23.22 -9.32 4.54
N ALA A 79 -22.39 -8.48 5.16
CA ALA A 79 -21.32 -7.78 4.49
C ALA A 79 -20.30 -8.74 3.86
N VAL A 80 -19.86 -9.76 4.61
CA VAL A 80 -18.92 -10.78 4.11
C VAL A 80 -19.51 -11.57 2.94
N ALA A 81 -20.81 -11.90 2.99
CA ALA A 81 -21.48 -12.59 1.89
C ALA A 81 -21.56 -11.72 0.62
N LEU A 82 -21.94 -10.44 0.76
CA LEU A 82 -22.03 -9.50 -0.36
C LEU A 82 -20.66 -9.17 -0.95
N LEU A 83 -19.64 -8.96 -0.12
CA LEU A 83 -18.27 -8.72 -0.59
C LEU A 83 -17.68 -9.99 -1.23
N GLY A 84 -18.03 -11.19 -0.74
CA GLY A 84 -17.67 -12.45 -1.38
C GLY A 84 -18.33 -12.64 -2.76
N LYS A 85 -19.51 -12.06 -2.99
CA LYS A 85 -20.08 -11.95 -4.34
C LYS A 85 -19.25 -11.00 -5.19
N ALA A 86 -18.93 -9.81 -4.67
CA ALA A 86 -18.16 -8.79 -5.40
C ALA A 86 -16.71 -9.23 -5.70
N SER A 87 -16.10 -10.11 -4.90
CA SER A 87 -14.78 -10.67 -5.19
C SER A 87 -14.75 -11.59 -6.42
N ASN A 88 -15.92 -11.94 -6.97
CA ASN A 88 -16.06 -12.68 -8.22
C ASN A 88 -16.49 -11.79 -9.41
N ASP A 89 -16.51 -10.46 -9.26
CA ASP A 89 -16.87 -9.53 -10.32
C ASP A 89 -15.96 -9.70 -11.55
N PRO A 90 -16.45 -9.60 -12.81
CA PRO A 90 -15.59 -9.67 -14.00
C PRO A 90 -14.50 -8.59 -14.03
N ILE A 91 -14.71 -7.44 -13.39
CA ILE A 91 -13.77 -6.33 -13.34
C ILE A 91 -12.80 -6.53 -12.18
N GLU A 92 -11.51 -6.54 -12.52
CA GLU A 92 -10.43 -6.75 -11.57
C GLU A 92 -10.42 -5.75 -10.41
N HIS A 93 -10.65 -4.47 -10.70
CA HIS A 93 -10.63 -3.46 -9.66
C HIS A 93 -11.75 -3.64 -8.63
N ILE A 94 -12.93 -4.11 -9.05
CA ILE A 94 -14.02 -4.43 -8.10
C ILE A 94 -13.62 -5.61 -7.23
N ARG A 95 -13.00 -6.65 -7.81
CA ARG A 95 -12.50 -7.80 -7.03
C ARG A 95 -11.46 -7.34 -6.00
N TRP A 96 -10.51 -6.51 -6.43
CA TRP A 96 -9.49 -5.92 -5.57
C TRP A 96 -10.09 -5.15 -4.40
N LEU A 97 -11.04 -4.25 -4.69
CA LEU A 97 -11.71 -3.44 -3.67
C LEU A 97 -12.47 -4.34 -2.68
N ALA A 98 -13.23 -5.32 -3.18
CA ALA A 98 -13.97 -6.24 -2.33
C ALA A 98 -13.07 -7.03 -1.37
N GLU A 99 -11.95 -7.59 -1.85
CA GLU A 99 -10.97 -8.26 -1.00
C GLU A 99 -10.34 -7.32 0.05
N ASN A 100 -10.06 -6.07 -0.33
CA ASN A 100 -9.50 -5.06 0.57
C ASN A 100 -10.50 -4.66 1.67
N GLU A 101 -11.79 -4.53 1.32
CA GLU A 101 -12.86 -4.26 2.28
C GLU A 101 -13.10 -5.46 3.22
N ILE A 102 -13.06 -6.69 2.72
CA ILE A 102 -13.10 -7.90 3.58
C ILE A 102 -11.90 -7.89 4.54
N SER A 103 -10.72 -7.54 4.04
CA SER A 103 -9.51 -7.42 4.84
C SER A 103 -9.65 -6.37 5.95
N HIS A 104 -10.26 -5.22 5.66
CA HIS A 104 -10.58 -4.19 6.63
C HIS A 104 -11.49 -4.72 7.73
N LEU A 105 -12.63 -5.30 7.37
CA LEU A 105 -13.57 -5.88 8.34
C LEU A 105 -12.91 -6.92 9.24
N GLY A 106 -12.03 -7.76 8.69
CA GLY A 106 -11.33 -8.78 9.48
C GLY A 106 -10.40 -8.21 10.56
N ARG A 107 -9.79 -7.04 10.31
CA ARG A 107 -8.94 -6.36 11.32
C ARG A 107 -9.74 -5.80 12.50
N GLU A 108 -11.03 -5.58 12.32
CA GLU A 108 -11.93 -5.00 13.34
C GLU A 108 -12.73 -6.07 14.10
N MET A 109 -12.60 -7.33 13.72
CA MET A 109 -13.34 -8.42 14.34
C MET A 109 -12.97 -8.64 15.81
N THR A 110 -13.98 -9.03 16.58
CA THR A 110 -13.82 -9.57 17.93
C THR A 110 -13.48 -11.07 17.90
N ALA A 111 -12.95 -11.59 19.01
CA ALA A 111 -12.68 -13.02 19.14
C ALA A 111 -13.95 -13.90 18.99
N SER A 112 -15.10 -13.42 19.49
CA SER A 112 -16.38 -14.15 19.36
C SER A 112 -16.86 -14.22 17.90
N GLU A 113 -16.64 -13.17 17.13
CA GLU A 113 -16.95 -13.18 15.70
C GLU A 113 -15.99 -14.12 14.95
N ALA A 114 -14.70 -14.10 15.30
CA ALA A 114 -13.71 -15.01 14.71
C ALA A 114 -14.05 -16.49 14.96
N GLU A 115 -14.49 -16.86 16.18
CA GLU A 115 -14.96 -18.21 16.48
C GLU A 115 -16.18 -18.62 15.63
N THR A 116 -17.11 -17.68 15.41
CA THR A 116 -18.30 -17.89 14.57
C THR A 116 -17.89 -18.15 13.12
N PHE A 117 -16.99 -17.32 12.57
CA PHE A 117 -16.50 -17.51 11.20
C PHE A 117 -15.58 -18.72 11.06
N GLU A 118 -14.86 -19.15 12.09
CA GLU A 118 -14.11 -20.42 12.08
C GLU A 118 -15.04 -21.65 12.11
N ALA A 119 -16.22 -21.56 12.72
CA ALA A 119 -17.24 -22.59 12.56
C ALA A 119 -17.76 -22.63 11.12
N ARG A 120 -18.09 -21.46 10.56
CA ARG A 120 -18.59 -21.34 9.18
C ARG A 120 -17.54 -21.75 8.14
N SER A 121 -16.26 -21.47 8.35
CA SER A 121 -15.16 -21.85 7.45
C SER A 121 -15.00 -23.38 7.32
N ARG A 122 -15.51 -24.14 8.30
CA ARG A 122 -15.56 -25.62 8.24
C ARG A 122 -16.76 -26.13 7.45
N GLU A 123 -17.88 -25.42 7.47
CA GLU A 123 -19.09 -25.74 6.71
C GLU A 123 -18.97 -25.31 5.24
N THR A 124 -18.26 -24.21 4.99
CA THR A 124 -18.04 -23.61 3.68
C THR A 124 -16.54 -23.52 3.38
N PRO A 125 -15.84 -24.67 3.25
CA PRO A 125 -14.38 -24.70 3.20
C PRO A 125 -13.76 -23.99 2.00
N GLN A 126 -14.56 -23.70 0.96
CA GLN A 126 -14.16 -23.03 -0.27
C GLN A 126 -14.49 -21.53 -0.30
N ASP A 127 -15.07 -20.97 0.77
CA ASP A 127 -15.46 -19.56 0.83
C ASP A 127 -14.22 -18.66 1.02
N LEU A 128 -13.78 -18.05 -0.09
CA LEU A 128 -12.62 -17.15 -0.11
C LEU A 128 -12.81 -15.94 0.80
N ALA A 129 -14.01 -15.37 0.88
CA ALA A 129 -14.25 -14.17 1.68
C ALA A 129 -14.03 -14.46 3.18
N ILE A 130 -14.54 -15.59 3.67
CA ILE A 130 -14.31 -16.01 5.06
C ILE A 130 -12.83 -16.28 5.33
N ARG A 131 -12.12 -16.86 4.35
CA ARG A 131 -10.68 -17.14 4.46
C ARG A 131 -9.84 -15.87 4.55
N ILE A 132 -10.14 -14.87 3.72
CA ILE A 132 -9.51 -13.55 3.76
C ILE A 132 -9.81 -12.86 5.10
N LEU A 133 -11.09 -12.85 5.51
CA LEU A 133 -11.55 -12.23 6.76
C LEU A 133 -10.80 -12.79 7.98
N LEU A 134 -10.74 -14.12 8.11
CA LEU A 134 -10.03 -14.78 9.22
C LEU A 134 -8.51 -14.60 9.12
N LEU A 135 -7.95 -14.61 7.92
CA LEU A 135 -6.51 -14.37 7.71
C LEU A 135 -6.10 -12.99 8.23
N THR A 136 -6.86 -11.94 7.93
CA THR A 136 -6.52 -10.58 8.36
C THR A 136 -6.76 -10.36 9.85
N TYR A 137 -7.81 -10.97 10.42
CA TYR A 137 -8.00 -11.03 11.88
C TYR A 137 -6.76 -11.62 12.57
N TYR A 138 -6.36 -12.84 12.19
CA TYR A 138 -5.22 -13.49 12.83
C TYR A 138 -3.88 -12.81 12.54
N PHE A 139 -3.73 -12.11 11.41
CA PHE A 139 -2.54 -11.30 11.14
C PHE A 139 -2.39 -10.15 12.14
N ALA A 140 -3.50 -9.49 12.51
CA ALA A 140 -3.48 -8.40 13.48
C ALA A 140 -3.05 -8.87 14.89
N ILE A 141 -3.43 -10.09 15.27
CA ILE A 141 -3.18 -10.65 16.61
C ILE A 141 -2.12 -11.77 16.65
N GLN A 142 -1.31 -11.91 15.58
CA GLN A 142 -0.36 -13.03 15.46
C GLN A 142 0.72 -13.06 16.54
N GLN A 143 0.98 -11.93 17.21
CA GLN A 143 1.97 -11.85 18.28
C GLN A 143 1.41 -12.29 19.65
N GLU A 144 0.10 -12.56 19.76
CA GLU A 144 -0.52 -12.93 21.03
C GLU A 144 -0.23 -14.37 21.45
N SER A 145 -0.19 -15.32 20.51
CA SER A 145 0.06 -16.73 20.83
C SER A 145 0.52 -17.57 19.64
N ILE A 146 1.11 -18.74 19.94
CA ILE A 146 1.40 -19.77 18.92
C ILE A 146 0.11 -20.25 18.24
N ALA A 147 -1.02 -20.29 18.96
CA ALA A 147 -2.29 -20.73 18.40
C ALA A 147 -2.82 -19.77 17.32
N THR A 148 -2.66 -18.45 17.50
CA THR A 148 -3.03 -17.46 16.49
C THR A 148 -2.10 -17.51 15.28
N GLN A 149 -0.81 -17.76 15.46
CA GLN A 149 0.14 -18.00 14.37
C GLN A 149 -0.23 -19.24 13.55
N GLN A 150 -0.55 -20.35 14.22
CA GLN A 150 -1.01 -21.57 13.55
C GLN A 150 -2.34 -21.37 12.83
N ALA A 151 -3.26 -20.60 13.42
CA ALA A 151 -4.54 -20.28 12.79
C ALA A 151 -4.36 -19.45 11.52
N ARG A 152 -3.55 -18.40 11.61
CA ARG A 152 -3.13 -17.60 10.45
C ARG A 152 -2.54 -18.49 9.36
N MET A 153 -1.60 -19.37 9.72
CA MET A 153 -0.90 -20.20 8.75
C MET A 153 -1.84 -21.17 8.02
N ARG A 154 -2.88 -21.69 8.67
CA ARG A 154 -3.91 -22.51 7.99
C ARG A 154 -4.58 -21.73 6.86
N HIS A 155 -4.94 -20.47 7.10
CA HIS A 155 -5.58 -19.64 6.09
C HIS A 155 -4.59 -19.19 5.00
N VAL A 156 -3.32 -18.92 5.33
CA VAL A 156 -2.25 -18.67 4.33
C VAL A 156 -2.07 -19.86 3.39
N VAL A 157 -1.90 -21.07 3.94
CA VAL A 157 -1.75 -22.30 3.15
C VAL A 157 -2.96 -22.50 2.24
N TRP A 158 -4.17 -22.38 2.81
CA TRP A 158 -5.40 -22.55 2.05
C TRP A 158 -5.49 -21.52 0.90
N LEU A 159 -5.16 -20.26 1.16
CA LEU A 159 -5.24 -19.18 0.17
C LEU A 159 -4.30 -19.45 -1.01
N ILE A 160 -3.04 -19.82 -0.74
CA ILE A 160 -2.07 -20.16 -1.80
C ILE A 160 -2.51 -21.42 -2.56
N GLU A 161 -3.08 -22.42 -1.88
CA GLU A 161 -3.51 -23.67 -2.50
C GLU A 161 -4.75 -23.52 -3.40
N ASN A 162 -5.70 -22.66 -3.02
CA ASN A 162 -7.03 -22.65 -3.62
C ASN A 162 -7.35 -21.36 -4.38
N ALA A 163 -6.70 -20.24 -4.08
CA ALA A 163 -6.88 -18.95 -4.76
C ALA A 163 -5.54 -18.20 -4.92
N PRO A 164 -4.53 -18.78 -5.59
CA PRO A 164 -3.22 -18.13 -5.77
C PRO A 164 -3.28 -16.81 -6.57
N GLU A 165 -4.34 -16.58 -7.33
CA GLU A 165 -4.63 -15.37 -8.09
C GLU A 165 -5.28 -14.26 -7.25
N SER A 166 -5.80 -14.58 -6.05
CA SER A 166 -6.38 -13.59 -5.14
C SER A 166 -5.37 -12.47 -4.86
N THR A 167 -5.83 -11.22 -4.85
CA THR A 167 -4.95 -10.08 -4.53
C THR A 167 -4.33 -10.27 -3.14
N THR A 168 -5.12 -10.79 -2.21
CA THR A 168 -4.71 -11.04 -0.83
C THR A 168 -3.54 -12.02 -0.75
N ALA A 169 -3.44 -13.00 -1.68
CA ALA A 169 -2.38 -14.00 -1.68
C ALA A 169 -0.97 -13.39 -1.86
N GLY A 170 -0.86 -12.29 -2.61
CA GLY A 170 0.39 -11.55 -2.82
C GLY A 170 0.66 -10.43 -1.80
N SER A 171 -0.25 -10.22 -0.85
CA SER A 171 -0.20 -9.09 0.09
C SER A 171 0.64 -9.40 1.35
N PRO A 172 1.03 -8.37 2.13
CA PRO A 172 1.74 -8.57 3.40
C PRO A 172 1.01 -9.48 4.39
N VAL A 173 -0.33 -9.51 4.38
CA VAL A 173 -1.11 -10.35 5.32
C VAL A 173 -0.92 -11.84 5.06
N ALA A 174 -0.55 -12.25 3.84
CA ALA A 174 -0.24 -13.62 3.46
C ALA A 174 1.27 -13.93 3.46
N SER A 175 2.13 -12.94 3.74
CA SER A 175 3.58 -13.11 3.72
C SER A 175 4.09 -13.99 4.86
N VAL A 176 5.14 -14.76 4.61
CA VAL A 176 5.85 -15.54 5.64
C VAL A 176 7.33 -15.21 5.54
N LEU A 177 7.94 -14.77 6.65
CA LEU A 177 9.35 -14.45 6.69
C LEU A 177 10.14 -15.68 7.15
N ARG A 178 11.06 -16.17 6.31
CA ARG A 178 11.90 -17.34 6.61
C ARG A 178 12.70 -17.14 7.89
N ARG A 179 13.16 -15.91 8.16
CA ARG A 179 13.92 -15.58 9.38
C ARG A 179 13.12 -15.81 10.67
N SER A 180 11.81 -15.55 10.64
CA SER A 180 10.94 -15.63 11.81
C SER A 180 10.31 -17.01 11.96
N ASP A 181 9.94 -17.65 10.85
CA ASP A 181 9.31 -18.97 10.82
C ASP A 181 9.80 -19.78 9.60
N PRO A 182 10.96 -20.46 9.72
CA PRO A 182 11.53 -21.25 8.63
C PRO A 182 10.62 -22.40 8.18
N GLU A 183 9.95 -23.09 9.10
CA GLU A 183 9.15 -24.28 8.81
C GLU A 183 7.90 -23.91 8.00
N SER A 184 7.15 -22.90 8.46
CA SER A 184 5.98 -22.41 7.72
C SER A 184 6.38 -21.82 6.37
N TYR A 185 7.53 -21.14 6.30
CA TYR A 185 8.06 -20.62 5.04
C TYR A 185 8.32 -21.75 4.03
N GLU A 186 8.98 -22.84 4.44
CA GLU A 186 9.26 -23.98 3.54
C GLU A 186 7.98 -24.64 3.03
N VAL A 187 6.94 -24.72 3.87
CA VAL A 187 5.61 -25.21 3.46
C VAL A 187 5.01 -24.29 2.39
N ALA A 188 4.90 -22.99 2.66
CA ALA A 188 4.33 -22.02 1.73
C ALA A 188 5.13 -21.92 0.42
N GLN A 189 6.46 -21.94 0.48
CA GLN A 189 7.34 -21.93 -0.70
C GLN A 189 7.04 -23.13 -1.61
N ARG A 190 6.91 -24.33 -1.05
CA ARG A 190 6.63 -25.54 -1.83
C ARG A 190 5.30 -25.45 -2.57
N ILE A 191 4.29 -24.89 -1.90
CA ILE A 191 2.96 -24.69 -2.49
C ILE A 191 3.03 -23.63 -3.60
N TRP A 192 3.67 -22.48 -3.35
CA TRP A 192 3.85 -21.44 -4.36
C TRP A 192 4.54 -21.96 -5.62
N ARG A 193 5.63 -22.71 -5.48
CA ARG A 193 6.33 -23.33 -6.63
C ARG A 193 5.42 -24.27 -7.42
N LYS A 194 4.55 -25.03 -6.73
CA LYS A 194 3.55 -25.88 -7.37
C LYS A 194 2.49 -25.06 -8.11
N GLN A 195 2.07 -23.91 -7.59
CA GLN A 195 1.13 -23.01 -8.27
C GLN A 195 1.77 -22.34 -9.48
N VAL A 196 2.98 -21.82 -9.35
CA VAL A 196 3.76 -21.26 -10.48
C VAL A 196 3.87 -22.28 -11.61
N ALA A 197 4.19 -23.55 -11.29
CA ALA A 197 4.28 -24.59 -12.31
C ALA A 197 2.95 -24.90 -13.01
N ARG A 198 1.81 -24.69 -12.33
CA ARG A 198 0.45 -24.91 -12.88
C ARG A 198 -0.10 -23.71 -13.65
N HIS A 199 0.32 -22.51 -13.27
CA HIS A 199 -0.20 -21.24 -13.73
C HIS A 199 0.92 -20.36 -14.31
N ALA A 200 1.84 -20.99 -15.06
CA ALA A 200 3.02 -20.34 -15.62
C ALA A 200 2.68 -19.26 -16.68
N ASP A 201 1.44 -19.23 -17.14
CA ASP A 201 0.87 -18.29 -18.11
C ASP A 201 -0.05 -17.25 -17.46
N GLN A 202 -0.15 -17.20 -16.13
CA GLN A 202 -1.01 -16.25 -15.41
C GLN A 202 -0.18 -15.18 -14.67
N PRO A 203 -0.05 -13.96 -15.21
CA PRO A 203 0.76 -12.89 -14.63
C PRO A 203 0.40 -12.57 -13.17
N ARG A 204 -0.90 -12.64 -12.81
CA ARG A 204 -1.38 -12.47 -11.43
C ARG A 204 -0.72 -13.44 -10.44
N VAL A 205 -0.73 -14.73 -10.78
CA VAL A 205 -0.19 -15.79 -9.93
C VAL A 205 1.33 -15.66 -9.83
N LEU A 206 2.01 -15.40 -10.95
CA LEU A 206 3.45 -15.13 -10.98
C LEU A 206 3.82 -13.92 -10.12
N GLY A 207 3.04 -12.84 -10.22
CA GLY A 207 3.15 -11.65 -9.40
C GLY A 207 2.96 -11.97 -7.91
N ASN A 208 1.89 -12.66 -7.53
CA ASN A 208 1.67 -12.98 -6.12
C ASN A 208 2.78 -13.86 -5.54
N ALA A 209 3.22 -14.87 -6.29
CA ALA A 209 4.37 -15.71 -5.93
C ALA A 209 5.65 -14.87 -5.79
N ALA A 210 5.92 -13.96 -6.74
CA ALA A 210 7.08 -13.08 -6.66
C ALA A 210 7.06 -12.22 -5.39
N ALA A 211 5.90 -11.73 -4.96
CA ALA A 211 5.76 -10.92 -3.74
C ALA A 211 6.14 -11.74 -2.49
N PHE A 212 5.74 -13.00 -2.44
CA PHE A 212 6.14 -13.93 -1.37
C PHE A 212 7.66 -14.14 -1.32
N PHE A 213 8.31 -14.22 -2.49
CA PHE A 213 9.75 -14.44 -2.59
C PHE A 213 10.60 -13.17 -2.39
N THR A 214 10.07 -11.97 -2.62
CA THR A 214 10.83 -10.69 -2.63
C THR A 214 11.87 -10.54 -1.51
N LEU A 215 11.47 -10.84 -0.26
CA LEU A 215 12.35 -10.65 0.92
C LEU A 215 13.21 -11.87 1.26
N ASN A 216 12.88 -13.06 0.75
CA ASN A 216 13.47 -14.33 1.18
C ASN A 216 14.30 -15.03 0.07
N ASP A 217 13.94 -14.80 -1.19
CA ASP A 217 14.54 -15.39 -2.38
C ASP A 217 14.44 -14.41 -3.57
N PRO A 218 15.31 -13.38 -3.61
CA PRO A 218 15.20 -12.31 -4.61
C PRO A 218 15.44 -12.81 -6.05
N VAL A 219 16.23 -13.87 -6.23
CA VAL A 219 16.49 -14.45 -7.56
C VAL A 219 15.23 -15.12 -8.12
N GLU A 220 14.51 -15.89 -7.29
CA GLU A 220 13.24 -16.49 -7.70
C GLU A 220 12.18 -15.41 -7.94
N SER A 221 12.12 -14.37 -7.09
CA SER A 221 11.23 -13.22 -7.29
C SER A 221 11.51 -12.50 -8.62
N GLU A 222 12.79 -12.21 -8.93
CA GLU A 222 13.19 -11.58 -10.19
C GLU A 222 12.74 -12.40 -11.40
N SER A 223 12.99 -13.71 -11.39
CA SER A 223 12.62 -14.61 -12.49
C SER A 223 11.11 -14.59 -12.76
N LEU A 224 10.30 -14.60 -11.70
CA LEU A 224 8.83 -14.59 -11.82
C LEU A 224 8.31 -13.25 -12.34
N LEU A 225 8.88 -12.13 -11.88
CA LEU A 225 8.52 -10.80 -12.35
C LEU A 225 8.92 -10.58 -13.81
N GLN A 226 10.09 -11.06 -14.22
CA GLN A 226 10.51 -11.03 -15.62
C GLN A 226 9.57 -11.87 -16.51
N GLN A 227 9.13 -13.04 -16.02
CA GLN A 227 8.14 -13.84 -16.72
C GLN A 227 6.79 -13.13 -16.84
N ALA A 228 6.27 -12.55 -15.74
CA ALA A 228 5.03 -11.75 -15.77
C ALA A 228 5.14 -10.55 -16.73
N LYS A 229 6.27 -9.84 -16.71
CA LYS A 229 6.60 -8.76 -17.64
C LYS A 229 6.61 -9.21 -19.10
N SER A 230 7.10 -10.43 -19.38
CA SER A 230 7.10 -10.97 -20.75
C SER A 230 5.70 -11.31 -21.27
N LEU A 231 4.77 -11.65 -20.38
CA LEU A 231 3.38 -11.95 -20.70
C LEU A 231 2.55 -10.67 -20.87
N GLU A 232 2.85 -9.62 -20.10
CA GLU A 232 2.20 -8.31 -20.16
C GLU A 232 3.23 -7.19 -20.32
N PRO A 233 3.82 -7.03 -21.51
CA PRO A 233 4.92 -6.09 -21.75
C PRO A 233 4.52 -4.63 -21.53
N GLU A 234 3.24 -4.28 -21.68
CA GLU A 234 2.75 -2.90 -21.49
C GLU A 234 2.29 -2.60 -20.06
N ASN A 235 2.26 -3.60 -19.17
CA ASN A 235 1.81 -3.38 -17.80
C ASN A 235 2.93 -2.70 -16.97
N PRO A 236 2.69 -1.49 -16.41
CA PRO A 236 3.69 -0.78 -15.61
C PRO A 236 4.00 -1.43 -14.25
N GLU A 237 3.12 -2.30 -13.75
CA GLU A 237 3.29 -2.93 -12.44
C GLU A 237 4.52 -3.83 -12.37
N TRP A 238 4.82 -4.58 -13.44
CA TRP A 238 5.96 -5.50 -13.44
C TRP A 238 7.32 -4.80 -13.34
N PRO A 239 7.66 -3.79 -14.17
CA PRO A 239 8.89 -3.03 -13.99
C PRO A 239 8.91 -2.28 -12.64
N LYS A 240 7.78 -1.76 -12.15
CA LYS A 240 7.72 -1.11 -10.83
C LYS A 240 8.11 -2.08 -9.70
N ARG A 241 7.61 -3.31 -9.75
CA ARG A 241 7.93 -4.35 -8.77
C ARG A 241 9.37 -4.87 -8.89
N LEU A 242 9.91 -4.96 -10.11
CA LEU A 242 11.33 -5.24 -10.34
C LEU A 242 12.21 -4.13 -9.73
N ALA A 243 11.84 -2.87 -9.94
CA ALA A 243 12.55 -1.73 -9.39
C ALA A 243 12.59 -1.77 -7.85
N HIS A 244 11.45 -2.07 -7.22
CA HIS A 244 11.39 -2.29 -5.77
C HIS A 244 12.25 -3.47 -5.30
N LEU A 245 12.23 -4.60 -6.04
CA LEU A 245 13.10 -5.73 -5.72
C LEU A 245 14.57 -5.34 -5.79
N TYR A 246 15.00 -4.64 -6.84
CA TYR A 246 16.38 -4.20 -7.01
C TYR A 246 16.80 -3.17 -5.96
N SER A 247 15.91 -2.24 -5.59
CA SER A 247 16.20 -1.26 -4.55
C SER A 247 16.48 -1.92 -3.20
N LEU A 248 15.78 -3.00 -2.87
CA LEU A 248 16.04 -3.81 -1.67
C LEU A 248 17.39 -4.57 -1.70
N GLN A 249 17.95 -4.82 -2.89
CA GLN A 249 19.25 -5.49 -3.05
C GLN A 249 20.44 -4.53 -2.96
N VAL A 250 20.23 -3.22 -3.09
CA VAL A 250 21.30 -2.22 -2.99
C VAL A 250 22.03 -2.37 -1.65
N GLY A 251 23.32 -2.69 -1.71
CA GLY A 251 24.18 -2.87 -0.53
C GLY A 251 24.10 -4.26 0.15
N ARG A 252 23.23 -5.17 -0.31
CA ARG A 252 23.15 -6.55 0.20
C ARG A 252 24.02 -7.55 -0.57
N SER A 253 24.22 -7.31 -1.85
CA SER A 253 25.00 -8.15 -2.76
C SER A 253 26.49 -7.80 -2.69
N GLN A 254 27.19 -8.31 -1.68
CA GLN A 254 28.66 -8.28 -1.70
C GLN A 254 29.17 -9.30 -2.73
N GLY A 255 29.75 -8.82 -3.82
CA GLY A 255 30.45 -9.65 -4.81
C GLY A 255 29.68 -10.00 -6.09
N GLU A 256 28.55 -9.34 -6.37
CA GLU A 256 27.89 -9.43 -7.69
C GLU A 256 28.34 -8.28 -8.60
N ASP A 257 28.63 -8.59 -9.87
CA ASP A 257 28.99 -7.59 -10.91
C ASP A 257 27.81 -6.69 -11.33
N ARG A 258 26.62 -6.88 -10.74
CA ARG A 258 25.39 -6.15 -11.08
C ARG A 258 25.24 -4.90 -10.24
N ASN A 259 25.09 -3.75 -10.89
CA ASN A 259 24.71 -2.51 -10.20
C ASN A 259 23.19 -2.47 -9.98
N PHE A 260 22.72 -2.94 -8.83
CA PHE A 260 21.29 -2.92 -8.49
C PHE A 260 20.69 -1.52 -8.37
N ALA A 261 21.50 -0.49 -8.09
CA ALA A 261 21.00 0.88 -8.02
C ALA A 261 20.62 1.39 -9.41
N ASP A 262 21.45 1.14 -10.42
CA ASP A 262 21.14 1.46 -11.82
C ASP A 262 19.92 0.64 -12.29
N LEU A 263 19.89 -0.67 -12.02
CA LEU A 263 18.76 -1.52 -12.39
C LEU A 263 17.44 -1.07 -11.77
N ALA A 264 17.46 -0.60 -10.51
CA ALA A 264 16.28 -0.06 -9.86
C ALA A 264 15.79 1.22 -10.54
N LEU A 265 16.70 2.15 -10.85
CA LEU A 265 16.36 3.39 -11.54
C LEU A 265 15.80 3.13 -12.94
N ASP A 266 16.48 2.31 -13.74
CA ASP A 266 16.06 1.95 -15.10
C ASP A 266 14.66 1.33 -15.09
N ALA A 267 14.39 0.43 -14.14
CA ALA A 267 13.10 -0.22 -14.03
C ALA A 267 11.99 0.74 -13.56
N TYR A 268 12.27 1.70 -12.66
CA TYR A 268 11.30 2.74 -12.31
C TYR A 268 11.02 3.70 -13.49
N GLN A 269 12.03 4.06 -14.28
CA GLN A 269 11.86 4.87 -15.49
C GLN A 269 11.03 4.14 -16.55
N GLU A 270 11.26 2.83 -16.71
CA GLU A 270 10.44 1.99 -17.58
C GLU A 270 8.98 1.94 -17.10
N ALA A 271 8.76 1.73 -15.80
CA ALA A 271 7.42 1.72 -15.21
C ALA A 271 6.69 3.06 -15.45
N GLU A 272 7.39 4.18 -15.25
CA GLU A 272 6.85 5.50 -15.49
C GLU A 272 6.51 5.73 -16.97
N THR A 273 7.38 5.29 -17.88
CA THR A 273 7.12 5.37 -19.32
C THR A 273 5.85 4.60 -19.68
N LYS A 274 5.68 3.38 -19.16
CA LYS A 274 4.48 2.58 -19.42
C LYS A 274 3.24 3.19 -18.79
N ARG A 275 3.33 3.72 -17.57
CA ARG A 275 2.22 4.41 -16.89
C ARG A 275 1.70 5.58 -17.73
N GLN A 276 2.59 6.39 -18.31
CA GLN A 276 2.18 7.53 -19.16
C GLN A 276 1.41 7.11 -20.42
N HIS A 277 1.62 5.88 -20.91
CA HIS A 277 0.92 5.32 -22.06
C HIS A 277 -0.25 4.40 -21.67
N ALA A 278 -0.36 4.04 -20.39
CA ALA A 278 -1.47 3.26 -19.89
C ALA A 278 -2.75 4.11 -19.93
N PRO A 279 -3.89 3.54 -20.35
CA PRO A 279 -5.16 4.22 -20.13
C PRO A 279 -5.29 4.44 -18.63
N LEU A 280 -5.66 5.67 -18.24
CA LEU A 280 -6.05 5.96 -16.87
C LEU A 280 -7.10 4.95 -16.42
N ASP A 281 -7.09 4.59 -15.15
CA ASP A 281 -8.14 3.75 -14.59
C ASP A 281 -9.50 4.35 -15.01
N PRO A 282 -10.39 3.56 -15.65
CA PRO A 282 -11.74 3.99 -16.01
C PRO A 282 -12.47 4.69 -14.87
N LEU A 283 -12.13 4.37 -13.62
CA LEU A 283 -12.77 4.92 -12.43
C LEU A 283 -12.29 6.31 -12.05
N LEU A 284 -11.07 6.64 -12.43
CA LEU A 284 -10.50 7.97 -12.29
C LEU A 284 -10.97 8.90 -13.43
N THR A 285 -11.35 8.33 -14.58
CA THR A 285 -11.87 9.05 -15.75
C THR A 285 -13.40 9.18 -15.80
N MET A 286 -14.14 8.32 -15.08
CA MET A 286 -15.62 8.38 -15.05
C MET A 286 -16.16 9.25 -13.90
N ALA A 287 -15.38 9.43 -12.82
CA ALA A 287 -15.72 10.39 -11.78
C ALA A 287 -15.59 11.87 -12.23
N SER A 288 -15.01 12.12 -13.41
CA SER A 288 -14.62 13.42 -13.91
C SER A 288 -15.50 13.90 -15.08
N GLU A 289 -16.66 14.49 -14.77
CA GLU A 289 -17.24 15.49 -15.70
C GLU A 289 -16.45 16.80 -15.65
N GLU A 290 -15.57 16.97 -14.64
CA GLU A 290 -14.64 18.07 -14.49
C GLU A 290 -13.21 17.61 -14.81
N ILE A 291 -12.62 18.23 -15.83
CA ILE A 291 -11.24 18.06 -16.30
C ILE A 291 -10.19 18.16 -15.16
N ASP A 292 -10.56 18.72 -14.01
CA ASP A 292 -9.72 18.91 -12.81
C ASP A 292 -9.37 17.59 -12.09
N VAL A 293 -10.29 16.61 -12.04
CA VAL A 293 -10.03 15.33 -11.34
C VAL A 293 -9.01 14.47 -12.09
N GLU A 294 -9.05 14.46 -13.41
CA GLU A 294 -8.10 13.73 -14.23
C GLU A 294 -6.67 14.30 -14.09
N GLU A 295 -6.51 15.63 -14.14
CA GLU A 295 -5.23 16.31 -13.94
C GLU A 295 -4.70 16.09 -12.51
N MET A 296 -5.58 16.12 -11.51
CA MET A 296 -5.25 15.82 -10.11
C MET A 296 -4.73 14.40 -9.96
N THR A 297 -5.44 13.39 -10.49
CA THR A 297 -5.01 12.00 -10.37
C THR A 297 -3.67 11.75 -11.04
N LYS A 298 -3.47 12.26 -12.25
CA LYS A 298 -2.17 12.21 -12.94
C LYS A 298 -1.06 12.82 -12.09
N SER A 299 -1.35 13.93 -11.42
CA SER A 299 -0.40 14.62 -10.54
C SER A 299 -0.07 13.77 -9.30
N LEU A 300 -1.05 13.13 -8.66
CA LEU A 300 -0.83 12.25 -7.50
C LEU A 300 0.00 11.01 -7.86
N GLU A 301 -0.31 10.37 -8.98
CA GLU A 301 0.49 9.25 -9.49
C GLU A 301 1.92 9.68 -9.84
N ARG A 302 2.08 10.87 -10.42
CA ARG A 302 3.38 11.44 -10.75
C ARG A 302 4.18 11.75 -9.49
N ILE A 303 3.56 12.31 -8.45
CA ILE A 303 4.18 12.54 -7.13
C ILE A 303 4.71 11.23 -6.56
N HIS A 304 3.89 10.18 -6.51
CA HIS A 304 4.32 8.87 -6.01
C HIS A 304 5.49 8.29 -6.81
N SER A 305 5.45 8.41 -8.14
CA SER A 305 6.51 7.90 -9.02
C SER A 305 7.81 8.69 -8.86
N LEU A 306 7.72 10.01 -8.72
CA LEU A 306 8.86 10.90 -8.51
C LEU A 306 9.56 10.66 -7.17
N CYS A 307 8.82 10.33 -6.10
CA CYS A 307 9.42 9.91 -4.83
C CYS A 307 10.38 8.73 -5.06
N GLU A 308 9.92 7.67 -5.73
CA GLU A 308 10.72 6.47 -5.98
C GLU A 308 11.87 6.74 -6.98
N LEU A 309 11.61 7.49 -8.05
CA LEU A 309 12.63 7.88 -9.04
C LEU A 309 13.75 8.71 -8.41
N ALA A 310 13.43 9.71 -7.59
CA ALA A 310 14.43 10.55 -6.93
C ALA A 310 15.31 9.74 -5.98
N LYS A 311 14.70 8.85 -5.18
CA LYS A 311 15.42 7.94 -4.27
C LYS A 311 16.34 6.99 -5.05
N ALA A 312 15.83 6.36 -6.10
CA ALA A 312 16.61 5.44 -6.94
C ALA A 312 17.76 6.17 -7.64
N ALA A 313 17.53 7.37 -8.17
CA ALA A 313 18.55 8.18 -8.83
C ALA A 313 19.68 8.60 -7.89
N VAL A 314 19.35 8.99 -6.65
CA VAL A 314 20.35 9.28 -5.60
C VAL A 314 21.18 8.03 -5.30
N LYS A 315 20.55 6.85 -5.18
CA LYS A 315 21.26 5.58 -4.94
C LYS A 315 22.17 5.18 -6.11
N ALA A 316 21.71 5.40 -7.34
CA ALA A 316 22.46 5.18 -8.57
C ALA A 316 23.55 6.25 -8.80
N LYS A 317 23.54 7.34 -8.03
CA LYS A 317 24.44 8.50 -8.16
C LYS A 317 24.32 9.19 -9.53
N GLN A 318 23.14 9.12 -10.16
CA GLN A 318 22.81 9.79 -11.42
C GLN A 318 22.30 11.21 -11.14
N PHE A 319 23.20 12.08 -10.67
CA PHE A 319 22.84 13.42 -10.18
C PHE A 319 22.38 14.39 -11.28
N ASP A 320 22.58 14.04 -12.54
CA ASP A 320 22.01 14.74 -13.69
C ASP A 320 20.48 14.71 -13.69
N VAL A 321 19.86 13.59 -13.32
CA VAL A 321 18.39 13.47 -13.25
C VAL A 321 17.81 13.69 -11.86
N VAL A 322 18.63 13.60 -10.80
CA VAL A 322 18.17 13.80 -9.40
C VAL A 322 17.56 15.19 -9.20
N GLU A 323 18.23 16.24 -9.69
CA GLU A 323 17.78 17.63 -9.49
C GLU A 323 16.44 17.88 -10.21
N ASP A 324 16.29 17.34 -11.44
CA ASP A 324 15.06 17.44 -12.21
C ASP A 324 13.87 16.76 -11.50
N TYR A 325 14.03 15.50 -11.08
CA TYR A 325 12.97 14.77 -10.37
C TYR A 325 12.59 15.44 -9.05
N ALA A 326 13.58 15.90 -8.29
CA ALA A 326 13.35 16.51 -7.00
C ALA A 326 12.65 17.88 -7.11
N GLN A 327 13.03 18.68 -8.11
CA GLN A 327 12.43 19.99 -8.34
C GLN A 327 11.00 19.88 -8.86
N GLU A 328 10.72 18.91 -9.74
CA GLU A 328 9.36 18.59 -10.20
C GLU A 328 8.50 18.11 -9.02
N LEU A 329 9.03 17.20 -8.19
CA LEU A 329 8.33 16.68 -7.02
C LEU A 329 7.94 17.79 -6.05
N LEU A 330 8.88 18.69 -5.72
CA LEU A 330 8.62 19.82 -4.86
C LEU A 330 7.56 20.75 -5.46
N SER A 331 7.66 21.05 -6.76
CA SER A 331 6.70 21.92 -7.46
C SER A 331 5.29 21.34 -7.47
N LEU A 332 5.14 20.02 -7.62
CA LEU A 332 3.84 19.36 -7.59
C LEU A 332 3.28 19.32 -6.16
N ALA A 333 4.09 18.96 -5.17
CA ALA A 333 3.69 18.84 -3.77
C ALA A 333 3.20 20.17 -3.15
N THR A 334 3.75 21.30 -3.61
CA THR A 334 3.35 22.65 -3.15
C THR A 334 2.45 23.37 -4.15
N SER A 335 1.90 22.69 -5.15
CA SER A 335 1.08 23.31 -6.19
C SER A 335 -0.27 23.75 -5.65
N ASP A 336 -0.64 25.01 -5.87
CA ASP A 336 -1.98 25.54 -5.55
C ASP A 336 -3.09 24.93 -6.40
N LYS A 337 -2.75 24.14 -7.43
CA LYS A 337 -3.72 23.36 -8.20
C LYS A 337 -4.21 22.11 -7.46
N LEU A 338 -3.44 21.60 -6.50
CA LEU A 338 -3.87 20.46 -5.71
C LEU A 338 -4.77 20.93 -4.56
N PRO A 339 -5.85 20.20 -4.22
CA PRO A 339 -6.63 20.49 -3.03
C PRO A 339 -5.74 20.54 -1.79
N GLU A 340 -6.10 21.39 -0.83
CA GLU A 340 -5.31 21.61 0.40
C GLU A 340 -4.96 20.32 1.13
N TYR A 341 -5.88 19.34 1.14
CA TYR A 341 -5.66 18.03 1.73
C TYR A 341 -4.51 17.22 1.10
N PHE A 342 -4.25 17.42 -0.20
CA PHE A 342 -3.18 16.76 -0.95
C PHE A 342 -1.91 17.61 -1.08
N ARG A 343 -1.97 18.90 -0.70
CA ARG A 343 -0.77 19.74 -0.58
C ARG A 343 0.04 19.30 0.63
N ASP A 344 1.33 19.58 0.58
CA ASP A 344 2.26 19.27 1.67
C ASP A 344 2.32 17.78 2.04
N ASP A 345 2.16 16.90 1.04
CA ASP A 345 2.40 15.46 1.21
C ASP A 345 3.77 15.23 1.84
N GLY A 346 3.79 14.62 3.02
CA GLY A 346 5.01 14.57 3.81
C GLY A 346 6.12 13.74 3.20
N ASN A 347 5.79 12.69 2.43
CA ASN A 347 6.79 11.96 1.67
C ASN A 347 7.34 12.82 0.52
N ALA A 348 6.47 13.49 -0.24
CA ALA A 348 6.88 14.30 -1.37
C ALA A 348 7.79 15.47 -0.96
N ILE A 349 7.43 16.18 0.12
CA ILE A 349 8.24 17.27 0.67
C ILE A 349 9.56 16.74 1.22
N PHE A 350 9.53 15.63 1.98
CA PHE A 350 10.75 15.05 2.54
C PHE A 350 11.72 14.60 1.44
N TYR A 351 11.25 13.79 0.49
CA TYR A 351 12.10 13.18 -0.53
C TYR A 351 12.57 14.15 -1.61
N SER A 352 11.82 15.22 -1.91
CA SER A 352 12.32 16.29 -2.79
C SER A 352 13.50 17.02 -2.16
N HIS A 353 13.38 17.45 -0.90
CA HIS A 353 14.49 18.09 -0.20
C HIS A 353 15.65 17.15 0.08
N PHE A 354 15.39 15.88 0.43
CA PHE A 354 16.42 14.86 0.55
C PHE A 354 17.25 14.75 -0.74
N ALA A 355 16.59 14.64 -1.90
CA ALA A 355 17.26 14.49 -3.18
C ALA A 355 18.05 15.75 -3.61
N LEU A 356 17.46 16.94 -3.44
CA LEU A 356 18.15 18.21 -3.67
C LEU A 356 19.37 18.37 -2.74
N GLY A 357 19.25 18.00 -1.47
CA GLY A 357 20.35 18.01 -0.51
C GLY A 357 21.47 17.04 -0.89
N MET A 358 21.13 15.84 -1.38
CA MET A 358 22.12 14.89 -1.88
C MET A 358 22.82 15.40 -3.15
N SER A 359 22.12 16.10 -4.04
CA SER A 359 22.73 16.79 -5.18
C SER A 359 23.68 17.91 -4.73
N ALA A 360 23.29 18.68 -3.70
CA ALA A 360 24.15 19.71 -3.11
C ALA A 360 25.44 19.11 -2.50
N ILE A 361 25.34 17.97 -1.80
CA ILE A 361 26.51 17.22 -1.33
C ILE A 361 27.42 16.82 -2.50
N HIS A 362 26.86 16.30 -3.59
CA HIS A 362 27.63 15.90 -4.78
C HIS A 362 28.39 17.09 -5.41
N ARG A 363 27.78 18.28 -5.43
CA ARG A 363 28.41 19.52 -5.92
C ARG A 363 29.38 20.17 -4.92
N GLY A 364 29.47 19.65 -3.69
CA GLY A 364 30.27 20.24 -2.60
C GLY A 364 29.65 21.49 -1.98
N ASP A 365 28.36 21.76 -2.23
CA ASP A 365 27.64 22.89 -1.64
C ASP A 365 27.02 22.48 -0.30
N LEU A 366 27.86 22.52 0.74
CA LEU A 366 27.42 22.21 2.10
C LEU A 366 26.36 23.20 2.63
N ALA A 367 26.32 24.44 2.13
CA ALA A 367 25.34 25.42 2.58
C ALA A 367 23.93 25.01 2.14
N GLN A 368 23.77 24.69 0.85
CA GLN A 368 22.49 24.20 0.33
C GLN A 368 22.12 22.83 0.90
N ALA A 369 23.08 21.92 1.08
CA ALA A 369 22.81 20.62 1.69
C ALA A 369 22.20 20.74 3.10
N LYS A 370 22.71 21.69 3.90
CA LYS A 370 22.18 21.99 5.23
C LYS A 370 20.77 22.57 5.19
N GLU A 371 20.53 23.51 4.29
CA GLU A 371 19.21 24.10 4.11
C GLU A 371 18.17 23.03 3.73
N HIS A 372 18.50 22.17 2.78
CA HIS A 372 17.65 21.08 2.36
C HIS A 372 17.43 20.03 3.45
N LEU A 373 18.44 19.69 4.25
CA LEU A 373 18.24 18.80 5.40
C LEU A 373 17.19 19.39 6.36
N LEU A 374 17.35 20.66 6.74
CA LEU A 374 16.39 21.30 7.65
C LEU A 374 14.99 21.42 7.02
N ALA A 375 14.90 21.72 5.74
CA ALA A 375 13.63 21.81 5.03
C ALA A 375 12.91 20.45 4.97
N SER A 376 13.65 19.35 4.75
CA SER A 376 13.08 17.99 4.73
C SER A 376 12.42 17.63 6.08
N GLY A 377 12.95 18.13 7.20
CA GLY A 377 12.40 17.89 8.54
C GLY A 377 11.16 18.71 8.90
N ARG A 378 10.77 19.71 8.09
CA ARG A 378 9.63 20.61 8.38
C ARG A 378 8.27 20.12 7.88
N THR A 379 8.19 18.86 7.47
CA THR A 379 6.93 18.23 7.08
C THR A 379 6.05 17.87 8.29
N SER A 380 4.74 17.82 8.09
CA SER A 380 3.76 17.24 9.03
C SER A 380 3.93 15.72 9.21
N GLY A 381 4.73 15.07 8.35
CA GLY A 381 4.96 13.63 8.34
C GLY A 381 4.06 12.90 7.36
N SER A 382 4.19 11.58 7.35
CA SER A 382 3.36 10.65 6.58
C SER A 382 3.24 9.35 7.36
N PRO A 383 2.30 8.45 7.02
CA PRO A 383 2.27 7.11 7.63
C PRO A 383 3.63 6.41 7.54
N THR A 384 4.34 6.53 6.41
CA THR A 384 5.68 5.95 6.22
C THR A 384 6.73 6.58 7.12
N LEU A 385 6.79 7.93 7.16
CA LEU A 385 7.76 8.66 7.98
C LEU A 385 7.50 8.49 9.47
N GLY A 386 6.23 8.36 9.87
CA GLY A 386 5.84 8.15 11.25
C GLY A 386 6.10 6.72 11.74
N SER A 387 6.10 5.73 10.83
CA SER A 387 6.36 4.33 11.18
C SER A 387 7.84 3.95 11.04
N PHE A 388 8.36 3.91 9.81
CA PHE A 388 9.72 3.45 9.52
C PHE A 388 10.77 4.50 9.88
N GLY A 389 10.40 5.76 9.76
CA GLY A 389 11.27 6.91 9.98
C GLY A 389 11.73 7.58 8.68
N PRO A 390 12.49 8.68 8.81
CA PRO A 390 13.09 9.37 7.69
C PRO A 390 14.37 8.67 7.21
N ASN A 391 14.70 8.84 5.93
CA ASN A 391 15.99 8.40 5.40
C ASN A 391 17.13 9.28 5.94
N MET A 392 18.16 8.68 6.52
CA MET A 392 19.28 9.35 7.19
C MET A 392 20.52 9.55 6.31
N SER A 393 20.46 9.25 5.01
CA SER A 393 21.65 9.34 4.13
C SER A 393 22.17 10.78 3.98
N LEU A 394 21.29 11.78 3.91
CA LEU A 394 21.69 13.18 3.84
C LEU A 394 22.29 13.66 5.17
N ALA A 395 21.67 13.28 6.29
CA ALA A 395 22.21 13.57 7.63
C ALA A 395 23.59 12.94 7.81
N LYS A 396 23.75 11.66 7.45
CA LYS A 396 25.04 10.95 7.46
C LYS A 396 26.09 11.67 6.61
N ALA A 397 25.76 12.06 5.38
CA ALA A 397 26.68 12.76 4.50
C ALA A 397 27.13 14.11 5.10
N LEU A 398 26.24 14.85 5.75
CA LEU A 398 26.59 16.09 6.44
C LEU A 398 27.49 15.84 7.67
N LEU A 399 27.24 14.78 8.44
CA LEU A 399 28.12 14.39 9.54
C LEU A 399 29.52 14.00 9.06
N GLU A 400 29.64 13.31 7.91
CA GLU A 400 30.93 12.99 7.30
C GLU A 400 31.73 14.25 6.88
N HIS A 401 31.04 15.37 6.65
CA HIS A 401 31.64 16.68 6.40
C HIS A 401 31.80 17.54 7.67
N GLY A 402 31.52 16.98 8.85
CA GLY A 402 31.67 17.65 10.15
C GLY A 402 30.50 18.57 10.54
N GLU A 403 29.39 18.54 9.81
CA GLU A 403 28.24 19.42 10.03
C GLU A 403 27.29 18.82 11.08
N GLN A 404 27.67 18.90 12.36
CA GLN A 404 26.92 18.28 13.47
C GLN A 404 25.71 19.09 13.92
N SER A 405 25.85 20.41 14.03
CA SER A 405 24.81 21.28 14.61
C SER A 405 23.50 21.23 13.84
N VAL A 406 23.57 21.23 12.51
CA VAL A 406 22.41 21.13 11.62
C VAL A 406 21.69 19.78 11.75
N VAL A 407 22.43 18.69 11.96
CA VAL A 407 21.88 17.34 12.08
C VAL A 407 21.14 17.17 13.40
N LEU A 408 21.64 17.77 14.49
CA LEU A 408 20.92 17.81 15.76
C LEU A 408 19.58 18.56 15.64
N VAL A 409 19.56 19.71 14.96
CA VAL A 409 18.31 20.45 14.70
C VAL A 409 17.34 19.64 13.81
N PHE A 410 17.88 18.89 12.86
CA PHE A 410 17.09 18.00 12.04
C PHE A 410 16.46 16.85 12.86
N PHE A 411 17.17 16.25 13.81
CA PHE A 411 16.61 15.23 14.70
C PHE A 411 15.47 15.78 15.55
N ASP A 412 15.59 16.99 16.09
CA ASP A 412 14.50 17.66 16.81
C ASP A 412 13.25 17.82 15.92
N SER A 413 13.46 18.13 14.64
CA SER A 413 12.37 18.28 13.66
C SER A 413 11.72 16.92 13.35
N CYS A 414 12.53 15.87 13.17
CA CYS A 414 12.04 14.50 12.98
C CYS A 414 11.15 14.03 14.13
N GLY A 415 11.42 14.51 15.35
CA GLY A 415 10.64 14.15 16.52
C GLY A 415 9.14 14.51 16.43
N GLN A 416 8.77 15.44 15.55
CA GLN A 416 7.37 15.85 15.37
C GLN A 416 6.53 14.80 14.65
N PHE A 417 7.12 14.06 13.71
CA PHE A 417 6.44 13.03 12.94
C PHE A 417 6.85 11.60 13.34
N TRP A 418 8.08 11.37 13.83
CA TRP A 418 8.58 10.06 14.23
C TRP A 418 8.42 9.82 15.76
N LYS A 419 7.17 9.86 16.22
CA LYS A 419 6.81 10.00 17.65
C LYS A 419 7.22 8.81 18.52
N ASP A 420 7.14 7.59 18.00
CA ASP A 420 7.43 6.39 18.79
C ASP A 420 8.93 6.04 18.87
N HIS A 421 9.79 6.88 18.29
CA HIS A 421 11.23 6.64 18.16
C HIS A 421 12.09 7.80 18.72
N GLN A 422 11.54 8.57 19.66
CA GLN A 422 12.28 9.66 20.32
C GLN A 422 13.54 9.16 21.03
N ASP A 423 13.48 7.98 21.64
CA ASP A 423 14.64 7.38 22.31
C ASP A 423 15.79 7.15 21.32
N THR A 424 15.48 6.62 20.13
CA THR A 424 16.46 6.44 19.04
C THR A 424 17.05 7.77 18.58
N LEU A 425 16.23 8.81 18.40
CA LEU A 425 16.71 10.16 18.06
C LEU A 425 17.61 10.74 19.16
N GLY A 426 17.29 10.48 20.43
CA GLY A 426 18.10 10.86 21.59
C GLY A 426 19.46 10.17 21.59
N GLU A 427 19.48 8.84 21.42
CA GLU A 427 20.71 8.05 21.32
C GLU A 427 21.61 8.52 20.16
N TRP A 428 21.02 8.77 18.98
CA TRP A 428 21.76 9.33 17.84
C TRP A 428 22.29 10.73 18.12
N SER A 429 21.52 11.57 18.83
CA SER A 429 21.96 12.91 19.22
C SER A 429 23.19 12.87 20.14
N GLU A 430 23.23 11.97 21.12
CA GLU A 430 24.38 11.81 22.01
C GLU A 430 25.64 11.38 21.26
N VAL A 431 25.50 10.47 20.28
CA VAL A 431 26.61 10.04 19.42
C VAL A 431 27.13 11.21 18.59
N VAL A 432 26.25 11.99 17.97
CA VAL A 432 26.63 13.18 17.19
C VAL A 432 27.33 14.23 18.05
N GLN A 433 26.88 14.44 19.30
CA GLN A 433 27.49 15.40 20.23
C GLN A 433 28.92 15.01 20.65
N ARG A 434 29.27 13.71 20.60
CA ARG A 434 30.65 13.23 20.79
C ARG A 434 31.51 13.37 19.53
N GLY A 435 30.93 13.82 18.43
CA GLY A 435 31.57 13.93 17.13
C GLY A 435 31.70 12.61 16.37
N GLU A 436 30.87 11.64 16.73
CA GLU A 436 30.77 10.34 16.08
C GLU A 436 29.58 10.32 15.11
N ILE A 437 29.55 9.35 14.19
CA ILE A 437 28.43 9.13 13.27
C ILE A 437 27.58 7.97 13.82
N PRO A 438 26.28 8.18 14.08
CA PRO A 438 25.38 7.11 14.50
C PRO A 438 25.32 5.97 13.49
N ASP A 439 25.13 4.75 13.99
CA ASP A 439 24.68 3.66 13.13
C ASP A 439 23.18 3.85 12.85
N PHE A 440 22.89 4.43 11.69
CA PHE A 440 21.53 4.65 11.22
C PHE A 440 20.84 3.37 10.72
N GLY A 441 21.56 2.25 10.61
CA GLY A 441 21.00 0.95 10.26
C GLY A 441 20.06 0.99 9.03
N PRO A 442 18.81 0.49 9.15
CA PRO A 442 17.84 0.48 8.06
C PRO A 442 17.48 1.85 7.48
N ASN A 443 17.58 2.94 8.25
CA ASN A 443 17.25 4.31 7.79
C ASN A 443 18.17 4.82 6.67
N LEU A 444 19.21 4.07 6.30
CA LEU A 444 20.02 4.37 5.13
C LEU A 444 19.49 3.74 3.85
N ASN A 445 18.50 2.85 3.89
CA ASN A 445 18.17 1.97 2.76
C ASN A 445 16.85 2.30 2.05
N TYR A 446 15.87 2.90 2.71
CA TYR A 446 14.51 3.04 2.18
C TYR A 446 14.14 4.41 1.67
#